data_AF-A0A7C4TCG3-F1
#
_entry.id   AF-A0A7C4TCG3-F1
#
_cell.length_a   1.000
_cell.length_b   1.000
_cell.length_c   1.000
_cell.angle_alpha   90.00
_cell.angle_beta   90.00
_cell.angle_gamma   90.00
#
_symmetry.space_group_name_H-M   'P 1'
#
loop_
_entity.id
_entity.type
_entity.pdbx_description
1 polymer ?
#
loop_
_entity_poly.entity_id
_entity_poly.type
_entity_poly.pdbx_seq_one_letter_code
_entity_poly.pdbx_strand_id
1 'polypeptide(L)'
;MPSDKPSPMLLDAVKASASKFKEQKDALEARAKELDALKAQLDAERAEVERDRSKLKAEREAFVREKEEVRQERAAIDRDIAAVKTEREKVAAEEKRLQEWARGLNEREKSIKEGEDRIKRLEQEFSAQIKESEEKLQALIEREELVAQRERSLGDTIERVSSLERGLSQRERTLAKREEELIRLQNERLSALEAREKELLKITEDMHARERESIQQHESFVDLQNTLRSELNNMADERQKLAMKEKSLLEAEKYLAAALEASGIEIPVEPSPMAPPPPPPMEPRPPPAPTVVPPPPAAPKKHEVPFDEASLGEEVESKPKATKAEALDRMTRALETAKKARDQGRNVSEIRKTLKLARGAFEAGDYDNAVRLADEILRELEAVPLPK
;
A
#
# COMPACT_ATOMS: atom_id res chain seq x y z
N MET A 1 59.94 -59.41 194.51
CA MET A 1 58.95 -58.82 193.59
C MET A 1 59.60 -58.61 192.23
N PRO A 2 58.87 -58.76 191.11
CA PRO A 2 59.45 -58.83 189.77
C PRO A 2 59.49 -57.47 189.05
N SER A 3 60.34 -57.38 188.02
CA SER A 3 60.14 -56.49 186.87
C SER A 3 60.97 -57.00 185.69
N ASP A 4 60.32 -57.58 184.67
CA ASP A 4 61.00 -58.05 183.47
C ASP A 4 61.64 -56.92 182.66
N LYS A 5 62.77 -57.23 182.01
CA LYS A 5 63.32 -56.45 180.89
C LYS A 5 63.60 -57.40 179.74
N PRO A 6 62.90 -57.29 178.58
CA PRO A 6 63.05 -58.22 177.48
C PRO A 6 64.42 -58.09 176.79
N SER A 7 64.92 -59.20 176.27
CA SER A 7 66.27 -59.35 175.74
C SER A 7 66.56 -58.47 174.51
N PRO A 8 67.76 -57.85 174.41
CA PRO A 8 68.07 -56.88 173.35
C PRO A 8 68.00 -57.44 171.93
N MET A 9 68.27 -58.74 171.72
CA MET A 9 68.18 -59.37 170.39
C MET A 9 66.77 -59.38 169.79
N LEU A 10 65.71 -59.40 170.61
CA LEU A 10 64.34 -59.29 170.09
C LEU A 10 64.04 -57.87 169.60
N LEU A 11 64.54 -56.85 170.31
CA LEU A 11 64.42 -55.45 169.89
C LEU A 11 65.19 -55.18 168.59
N ASP A 12 66.41 -55.71 168.45
CA ASP A 12 67.19 -55.55 167.21
C ASP A 12 66.60 -56.34 166.03
N ALA A 13 66.03 -57.53 166.27
CA ALA A 13 65.31 -58.28 165.24
C ALA A 13 64.05 -57.54 164.76
N VAL A 14 63.27 -56.94 165.68
CA VAL A 14 62.10 -56.12 165.35
C VAL A 14 62.50 -54.80 164.69
N LYS A 15 63.64 -54.21 165.07
CA LYS A 15 64.18 -52.99 164.44
C LYS A 15 64.70 -53.26 163.04
N ALA A 16 65.36 -54.40 162.82
CA ALA A 16 65.80 -54.86 161.50
C ALA A 16 64.63 -55.24 160.60
N SER A 17 63.56 -55.86 161.12
CA SER A 17 62.35 -56.12 160.34
C SER A 17 61.59 -54.83 160.04
N ALA A 18 61.51 -53.87 160.96
CA ALA A 18 60.94 -52.54 160.73
C ALA A 18 61.74 -51.73 159.68
N SER A 19 63.07 -51.77 159.71
CA SER A 19 63.91 -51.18 158.65
C SER A 19 63.66 -51.84 157.30
N LYS A 20 63.64 -53.18 157.22
CA LYS A 20 63.33 -53.90 155.97
C LYS A 20 61.92 -53.60 155.45
N PHE A 21 60.93 -53.48 156.35
CA PHE A 21 59.56 -53.12 155.97
C PHE A 21 59.47 -51.67 155.51
N LYS A 22 60.28 -50.77 156.07
CA LYS A 22 60.42 -49.39 155.60
C LYS A 22 61.12 -49.34 154.23
N GLU A 23 62.23 -50.04 154.04
CA GLU A 23 62.91 -50.17 152.74
C GLU A 23 61.96 -50.73 151.66
N GLN A 24 61.15 -51.75 152.01
CA GLN A 24 60.12 -52.30 151.14
C GLN A 24 59.01 -51.28 150.85
N LYS A 25 58.55 -50.50 151.84
CA LYS A 25 57.56 -49.42 151.65
C LYS A 25 58.12 -48.31 150.76
N ASP A 26 59.33 -47.85 151.02
CA ASP A 26 59.98 -46.77 150.26
C ASP A 26 60.27 -47.22 148.82
N ALA A 27 60.61 -48.49 148.60
CA ALA A 27 60.71 -49.11 147.26
C ALA A 27 59.35 -49.32 146.58
N LEU A 28 58.28 -49.60 147.31
CA LEU A 28 56.91 -49.66 146.78
C LEU A 28 56.40 -48.26 146.41
N GLU A 29 56.73 -47.22 147.17
CA GLU A 29 56.43 -45.82 146.82
C GLU A 29 57.23 -45.34 145.62
N ALA A 30 58.49 -45.76 145.47
CA ALA A 30 59.28 -45.53 144.26
C ALA A 30 58.60 -46.18 143.04
N ARG A 31 58.26 -47.48 143.13
CA ARG A 31 57.53 -48.20 142.07
C ARG A 31 56.15 -47.62 141.77
N ALA A 32 55.43 -47.09 142.76
CA ALA A 32 54.17 -46.39 142.54
C ALA A 32 54.38 -45.12 141.70
N LYS A 33 55.38 -44.30 142.04
CA LYS A 33 55.76 -43.10 141.27
C LYS A 33 56.25 -43.44 139.85
N GLU A 34 57.01 -44.52 139.69
CA GLU A 34 57.42 -45.04 138.37
C GLU A 34 56.19 -45.47 137.54
N LEU A 35 55.26 -46.23 138.14
CA LEU A 35 54.03 -46.64 137.47
C LEU A 35 53.13 -45.45 137.11
N ASP A 36 53.03 -44.42 137.95
CA ASP A 36 52.24 -43.22 137.67
C ASP A 36 52.91 -42.32 136.61
N ALA A 37 54.24 -42.25 136.58
CA ALA A 37 54.99 -41.61 135.49
C ALA A 37 54.80 -42.36 134.15
N LEU A 38 54.86 -43.69 134.16
CA LEU A 38 54.61 -44.52 132.97
C LEU A 38 53.16 -44.42 132.48
N LYS A 39 52.16 -44.30 133.37
CA LYS A 39 50.77 -43.99 132.99
C LYS A 39 50.68 -42.61 132.32
N ALA A 40 51.29 -41.59 132.91
CA ALA A 40 51.29 -40.24 132.36
C ALA A 40 51.97 -40.16 130.98
N GLN A 41 53.04 -40.92 130.76
CA GLN A 41 53.66 -41.09 129.44
C GLN A 41 52.72 -41.80 128.46
N LEU A 42 52.15 -42.95 128.85
CA LEU A 42 51.23 -43.72 128.01
C LEU A 42 50.00 -42.90 127.59
N ASP A 43 49.43 -42.11 128.49
CA ASP A 43 48.28 -41.26 128.20
C ASP A 43 48.66 -40.00 127.38
N ALA A 44 49.90 -39.51 127.50
CA ALA A 44 50.43 -38.48 126.60
C ALA A 44 50.64 -39.01 125.18
N GLU A 45 51.26 -40.19 125.03
CA GLU A 45 51.44 -40.88 123.74
C GLU A 45 50.09 -41.20 123.09
N ARG A 46 49.11 -41.70 123.85
CA ARG A 46 47.73 -41.91 123.38
C ARG A 46 47.09 -40.61 122.88
N ALA A 47 47.28 -39.50 123.60
CA ALA A 47 46.75 -38.21 123.19
C ALA A 47 47.49 -37.63 121.98
N GLU A 48 48.75 -37.98 121.74
CA GLU A 48 49.49 -37.62 120.52
C GLU A 48 49.01 -38.44 119.32
N VAL A 49 48.92 -39.77 119.46
CA VAL A 49 48.40 -40.69 118.44
C VAL A 49 46.96 -40.33 118.03
N GLU A 50 46.08 -39.99 118.98
CA GLU A 50 44.70 -39.59 118.65
C GLU A 50 44.63 -38.21 117.97
N ARG A 51 45.55 -37.27 118.29
CA ARG A 51 45.70 -36.02 117.54
C ARG A 51 46.16 -36.28 116.11
N ASP A 52 47.18 -37.11 115.90
CA ASP A 52 47.73 -37.36 114.56
C ASP A 52 46.78 -38.19 113.70
N ARG A 53 46.05 -39.12 114.31
CA ARG A 53 44.90 -39.79 113.69
C ARG A 53 43.82 -38.80 113.26
N SER A 54 43.57 -37.74 114.03
CA SER A 54 42.62 -36.69 113.63
C SER A 54 43.13 -35.82 112.49
N LYS A 55 44.44 -35.47 112.46
CA LYS A 55 45.10 -34.77 111.33
C LYS A 55 45.00 -35.59 110.05
N LEU A 56 45.46 -36.85 110.07
CA LEU A 56 45.42 -37.76 108.92
C LEU A 56 44.00 -38.00 108.39
N LYS A 57 42.98 -37.97 109.26
CA LYS A 57 41.58 -38.02 108.86
C LYS A 57 41.15 -36.74 108.12
N ALA A 58 41.52 -35.56 108.61
CA ALA A 58 41.23 -34.28 107.97
C ALA A 58 41.98 -34.12 106.62
N GLU A 59 43.26 -34.50 106.56
CA GLU A 59 44.08 -34.51 105.33
C GLU A 59 43.49 -35.46 104.28
N ARG A 60 43.08 -36.67 104.69
CA ARG A 60 42.40 -37.62 103.81
C ARG A 60 41.05 -37.10 103.30
N GLU A 61 40.29 -36.39 104.12
CA GLU A 61 39.04 -35.74 103.71
C GLU A 61 39.28 -34.56 102.75
N ALA A 62 40.36 -33.79 102.94
CA ALA A 62 40.77 -32.73 102.01
C ALA A 62 41.20 -33.30 100.65
N PHE A 63 42.08 -34.30 100.64
CA PHE A 63 42.53 -34.97 99.41
C PHE A 63 41.39 -35.64 98.62
N VAL A 64 40.35 -36.13 99.32
CA VAL A 64 39.14 -36.67 98.66
C VAL A 64 38.32 -35.56 97.97
N ARG A 65 38.30 -34.32 98.52
CA ARG A 65 37.65 -33.17 97.87
C ARG A 65 38.45 -32.72 96.64
N GLU A 66 39.74 -32.45 96.82
CA GLU A 66 40.67 -32.07 95.73
C GLU A 66 40.62 -33.07 94.56
N LYS A 67 40.61 -34.37 94.85
CA LYS A 67 40.51 -35.42 93.85
C LYS A 67 39.21 -35.38 93.04
N GLU A 68 38.08 -35.03 93.67
CA GLU A 68 36.78 -34.93 92.98
C GLU A 68 36.63 -33.58 92.27
N GLU A 69 37.23 -32.50 92.79
CA GLU A 69 37.37 -31.20 92.11
C GLU A 69 38.18 -31.37 90.80
N VAL A 70 39.39 -31.93 90.86
CA VAL A 70 40.22 -32.26 89.67
C VAL A 70 39.49 -33.19 88.68
N ARG A 71 38.60 -34.06 89.17
CA ARG A 71 37.76 -34.91 88.31
C ARG A 71 36.67 -34.11 87.61
N GLN A 72 36.03 -33.16 88.29
CA GLN A 72 35.02 -32.26 87.71
C GLN A 72 35.66 -31.29 86.70
N GLU A 73 36.85 -30.77 86.97
CA GLU A 73 37.65 -29.97 86.04
C GLU A 73 38.01 -30.74 84.77
N ARG A 74 38.55 -31.97 84.90
CA ARG A 74 38.82 -32.84 83.75
C ARG A 74 37.58 -33.10 82.92
N ALA A 75 36.46 -33.42 83.59
CA ALA A 75 35.18 -33.61 82.91
C ALA A 75 34.63 -32.33 82.27
N ALA A 76 35.07 -31.13 82.67
CA ALA A 76 34.77 -29.86 82.00
C ALA A 76 35.66 -29.66 80.78
N ILE A 77 36.97 -29.85 80.91
CA ILE A 77 37.94 -29.80 79.81
C ILE A 77 37.55 -30.79 78.69
N ASP A 78 37.11 -32.00 79.02
CA ASP A 78 36.62 -32.98 78.02
C ASP A 78 35.37 -32.49 77.27
N ARG A 79 34.46 -31.77 77.95
CA ARG A 79 33.28 -31.13 77.34
C ARG A 79 33.67 -29.97 76.44
N ASP A 80 34.61 -29.13 76.87
CA ASP A 80 35.09 -27.98 76.10
C ASP A 80 35.87 -28.43 74.85
N ILE A 81 36.68 -29.48 74.96
CA ILE A 81 37.36 -30.14 73.83
C ILE A 81 36.33 -30.72 72.84
N ALA A 82 35.23 -31.30 73.32
CA ALA A 82 34.15 -31.77 72.46
C ALA A 82 33.43 -30.62 71.73
N ALA A 83 33.14 -29.51 72.43
CA ALA A 83 32.56 -28.31 71.84
C ALA A 83 33.48 -27.69 70.77
N VAL A 84 34.77 -27.50 71.06
CA VAL A 84 35.75 -26.94 70.11
C VAL A 84 35.90 -27.83 68.86
N LYS A 85 35.78 -29.15 68.99
CA LYS A 85 35.74 -30.06 67.82
C LYS A 85 34.51 -29.81 66.95
N THR A 86 33.31 -29.73 67.52
CA THR A 86 32.09 -29.52 66.72
C THR A 86 32.03 -28.12 66.11
N GLU A 87 32.52 -27.07 66.79
CA GLU A 87 32.65 -25.75 66.16
C GLU A 87 33.68 -25.75 65.01
N ARG A 88 34.81 -26.45 65.16
CA ARG A 88 35.79 -26.61 64.07
C ARG A 88 35.20 -27.35 62.86
N GLU A 89 34.35 -28.34 63.08
CA GLU A 89 33.64 -29.06 62.02
C GLU A 89 32.60 -28.18 61.31
N LYS A 90 31.87 -27.33 62.04
CA LYS A 90 30.98 -26.32 61.44
C LYS A 90 31.75 -25.32 60.59
N VAL A 91 32.82 -24.73 61.12
CA VAL A 91 33.66 -23.76 60.38
C VAL A 91 34.24 -24.39 59.11
N ALA A 92 34.68 -25.66 59.15
CA ALA A 92 35.15 -26.37 57.97
C ALA A 92 34.04 -26.69 56.94
N ALA A 93 32.78 -26.79 57.37
CA ALA A 93 31.63 -26.92 56.47
C ALA A 93 31.23 -25.57 55.85
N GLU A 94 31.28 -24.49 56.64
CA GLU A 94 31.05 -23.12 56.15
C GLU A 94 32.14 -22.68 55.18
N GLU A 95 33.41 -22.99 55.44
CA GLU A 95 34.51 -22.72 54.52
C GLU A 95 34.29 -23.39 53.15
N LYS A 96 33.92 -24.68 53.14
CA LYS A 96 33.58 -25.40 51.90
C LYS A 96 32.43 -24.73 51.15
N ARG A 97 31.35 -24.37 51.86
CA ARG A 97 30.19 -23.67 51.29
C ARG A 97 30.56 -22.30 50.70
N LEU A 98 31.48 -21.57 51.33
CA LEU A 98 32.01 -20.31 50.81
C LEU A 98 32.90 -20.53 49.57
N GLN A 99 33.74 -21.57 49.55
CA GLN A 99 34.52 -21.94 48.37
C GLN A 99 33.62 -22.38 47.18
N GLU A 100 32.54 -23.12 47.45
CA GLU A 100 31.52 -23.49 46.45
C GLU A 100 30.79 -22.26 45.91
N TRP A 101 30.38 -21.34 46.79
CA TRP A 101 29.74 -20.09 46.39
C TRP A 101 30.67 -19.21 45.55
N ALA A 102 31.96 -19.12 45.89
CA ALA A 102 32.97 -18.41 45.11
C ALA A 102 33.19 -19.04 43.72
N ARG A 103 33.25 -20.38 43.61
CA ARG A 103 33.30 -21.08 42.30
C ARG A 103 32.06 -20.75 41.45
N GLY A 104 30.87 -20.89 42.02
CA GLY A 104 29.60 -20.57 41.36
C GLY A 104 29.38 -19.07 41.09
N LEU A 105 30.18 -18.17 41.66
CA LEU A 105 30.20 -16.75 41.32
C LEU A 105 31.13 -16.51 40.12
N ASN A 106 32.34 -17.08 40.13
CA ASN A 106 33.27 -17.02 39.00
C ASN A 106 32.69 -17.66 37.72
N GLU A 107 31.95 -18.77 37.85
CA GLU A 107 31.24 -19.41 36.73
C GLU A 107 30.14 -18.51 36.14
N ARG A 108 29.40 -17.79 37.00
CA ARG A 108 28.42 -16.78 36.56
C ARG A 108 29.09 -15.59 35.89
N GLU A 109 30.18 -15.07 36.45
CA GLU A 109 30.94 -13.97 35.86
C GLU A 109 31.48 -14.34 34.47
N LYS A 110 32.01 -15.56 34.32
CA LYS A 110 32.45 -16.11 33.02
C LYS A 110 31.28 -16.23 32.04
N SER A 111 30.14 -16.76 32.48
CA SER A 111 28.93 -16.87 31.64
C SER A 111 28.35 -15.51 31.24
N ILE A 112 28.45 -14.48 32.11
CA ILE A 112 28.06 -13.10 31.80
C ILE A 112 28.97 -12.53 30.72
N LYS A 113 30.30 -12.65 30.86
CA LYS A 113 31.27 -12.19 29.85
C LYS A 113 31.10 -12.88 28.50
N GLU A 114 30.85 -14.19 28.49
CA GLU A 114 30.50 -14.94 27.27
C GLU A 114 29.17 -14.47 26.64
N GLY A 115 28.21 -14.06 27.47
CA GLY A 115 26.96 -13.42 27.03
C GLY A 115 27.18 -12.04 26.43
N GLU A 116 27.94 -11.17 27.10
CA GLU A 116 28.32 -9.85 26.60
C GLU A 116 29.06 -9.92 25.26
N ASP A 117 30.04 -10.82 25.13
CA ASP A 117 30.79 -10.99 23.89
C ASP A 117 29.96 -11.60 22.76
N ARG A 118 28.89 -12.34 23.09
CA ARG A 118 27.88 -12.78 22.11
C ARG A 118 26.97 -11.61 21.69
N ILE A 119 26.56 -10.76 22.63
CA ILE A 119 25.76 -9.55 22.33
C ILE A 119 26.54 -8.61 21.41
N LYS A 120 27.81 -8.29 21.73
CA LYS A 120 28.69 -7.45 20.88
C LYS A 120 28.82 -7.95 19.44
N ARG A 121 28.84 -9.27 19.22
CA ARG A 121 28.87 -9.88 17.87
C ARG A 121 27.54 -9.69 17.16
N LEU A 122 26.42 -9.96 17.83
CA LEU A 122 25.08 -9.75 17.26
C LEU A 122 24.83 -8.27 16.93
N GLU A 123 25.30 -7.33 17.76
CA GLU A 123 25.25 -5.88 17.49
C GLU A 123 26.05 -5.51 16.22
N GLN A 124 27.23 -6.10 16.04
CA GLN A 124 28.05 -5.92 14.83
C GLN A 124 27.38 -6.54 13.59
N GLU A 125 26.82 -7.74 13.71
CA GLU A 125 26.07 -8.43 12.63
C GLU A 125 24.82 -7.63 12.22
N PHE A 126 24.03 -7.12 13.16
CA PHE A 126 22.89 -6.25 12.87
C PHE A 126 23.33 -4.90 12.28
N SER A 127 24.40 -4.28 12.78
CA SER A 127 24.92 -3.03 12.20
C SER A 127 25.41 -3.21 10.76
N ALA A 128 25.99 -4.37 10.43
CA ALA A 128 26.36 -4.72 9.06
C ALA A 128 25.13 -4.95 8.18
N GLN A 129 24.12 -5.70 8.64
CA GLN A 129 22.87 -5.93 7.90
C GLN A 129 22.08 -4.64 7.65
N ILE A 130 22.07 -3.71 8.61
CA ILE A 130 21.43 -2.39 8.45
C ILE A 130 22.13 -1.63 7.30
N LYS A 131 23.46 -1.52 7.32
CA LYS A 131 24.22 -0.85 6.23
C LYS A 131 24.02 -1.51 4.88
N GLU A 132 24.06 -2.85 4.83
CA GLU A 132 23.78 -3.60 3.59
C GLU A 132 22.34 -3.35 3.08
N SER A 133 21.38 -3.07 3.96
CA SER A 133 20.02 -2.69 3.58
C SER A 133 19.89 -1.23 3.15
N GLU A 134 20.63 -0.31 3.79
CA GLU A 134 20.71 1.11 3.41
C GLU A 134 21.36 1.26 2.03
N GLU A 135 22.46 0.55 1.75
CA GLU A 135 23.11 0.50 0.43
C GLU A 135 22.17 -0.05 -0.66
N LYS A 136 21.38 -1.09 -0.36
CA LYS A 136 20.37 -1.63 -1.29
C LYS A 136 19.21 -0.67 -1.53
N LEU A 137 18.75 0.05 -0.51
CA LEU A 137 17.71 1.08 -0.66
C LEU A 137 18.22 2.25 -1.50
N GLN A 138 19.45 2.71 -1.26
CA GLN A 138 20.10 3.75 -2.06
C GLN A 138 20.21 3.35 -3.54
N ALA A 139 20.64 2.12 -3.83
CA ALA A 139 20.71 1.60 -5.20
C ALA A 139 19.32 1.43 -5.86
N LEU A 140 18.24 1.24 -5.08
CA LEU A 140 16.87 1.26 -5.60
C LEU A 140 16.40 2.69 -5.91
N ILE A 141 16.72 3.67 -5.06
CA ILE A 141 16.41 5.09 -5.28
C ILE A 141 17.11 5.60 -6.55
N GLU A 142 18.41 5.33 -6.72
CA GLU A 142 19.17 5.71 -7.93
C GLU A 142 18.57 5.07 -9.20
N ARG A 143 18.09 3.82 -9.10
CA ARG A 143 17.37 3.15 -10.18
C ARG A 143 16.02 3.80 -10.48
N GLU A 144 15.27 4.21 -9.46
CA GLU A 144 13.98 4.89 -9.60
C GLU A 144 14.15 6.28 -10.24
N GLU A 145 15.16 7.05 -9.83
CA GLU A 145 15.52 8.32 -10.47
C GLU A 145 15.83 8.13 -11.97
N LEU A 146 16.58 7.08 -12.33
CA LEU A 146 16.88 6.74 -13.74
C LEU A 146 15.63 6.32 -14.52
N VAL A 147 14.63 5.70 -13.88
CA VAL A 147 13.32 5.42 -14.51
C VAL A 147 12.54 6.72 -14.71
N ALA A 148 12.42 7.57 -13.67
CA ALA A 148 11.74 8.86 -13.76
C ALA A 148 12.41 9.84 -14.75
N GLN A 149 13.73 9.73 -14.97
CA GLN A 149 14.42 10.45 -16.07
C GLN A 149 14.00 9.93 -17.45
N ARG A 150 13.91 8.61 -17.63
CA ARG A 150 13.45 8.00 -18.89
C ARG A 150 11.99 8.35 -19.19
N GLU A 151 11.11 8.27 -18.19
CA GLU A 151 9.69 8.62 -18.32
C GLU A 151 9.49 10.08 -18.72
N ARG A 152 10.25 11.02 -18.12
CA ARG A 152 10.28 12.42 -18.58
C ARG A 152 10.72 12.53 -20.04
N SER A 153 11.81 11.88 -20.43
CA SER A 153 12.27 11.89 -21.83
C SER A 153 11.28 11.27 -22.83
N LEU A 154 10.46 10.31 -22.38
CA LEU A 154 9.37 9.74 -23.17
C LEU A 154 8.20 10.74 -23.29
N GLY A 155 7.85 11.44 -22.21
CA GLY A 155 6.94 12.59 -22.23
C GLY A 155 7.38 13.63 -23.28
N ASP A 156 8.65 14.03 -23.26
CA ASP A 156 9.22 14.95 -24.26
C ASP A 156 9.11 14.42 -25.70
N THR A 157 9.15 13.10 -25.91
CA THR A 157 8.90 12.52 -27.26
C THR A 157 7.43 12.55 -27.64
N ILE A 158 6.52 12.25 -26.70
CA ILE A 158 5.07 12.25 -26.93
C ILE A 158 4.59 13.67 -27.24
N GLU A 159 5.01 14.69 -26.49
CA GLU A 159 4.65 16.08 -26.78
C GLU A 159 5.11 16.54 -28.18
N ARG A 160 6.31 16.11 -28.61
CA ARG A 160 6.82 16.38 -29.96
C ARG A 160 6.00 15.67 -31.03
N VAL A 161 5.64 14.40 -30.82
CA VAL A 161 4.76 13.65 -31.74
C VAL A 161 3.39 14.33 -31.83
N SER A 162 2.74 14.66 -30.71
CA SER A 162 1.45 15.35 -30.73
C SER A 162 1.51 16.81 -31.18
N SER A 163 2.69 17.42 -31.26
CA SER A 163 2.90 18.68 -31.99
C SER A 163 2.95 18.46 -33.51
N LEU A 164 3.61 17.38 -33.96
CA LEU A 164 3.62 16.98 -35.37
C LEU A 164 2.23 16.54 -35.87
N GLU A 165 1.48 15.76 -35.08
CA GLU A 165 0.10 15.34 -35.38
C GLU A 165 -0.81 16.56 -35.58
N ARG A 166 -0.81 17.52 -34.65
CA ARG A 166 -1.55 18.78 -34.79
C ARG A 166 -1.13 19.56 -36.05
N GLY A 167 0.17 19.57 -36.37
CA GLY A 167 0.70 20.18 -37.61
C GLY A 167 0.26 19.47 -38.88
N LEU A 168 0.14 18.13 -38.87
CA LEU A 168 -0.37 17.34 -39.98
C LEU A 168 -1.87 17.58 -40.17
N SER A 169 -2.69 17.48 -39.12
CA SER A 169 -4.12 17.78 -39.21
C SER A 169 -4.43 19.23 -39.58
N GLN A 170 -3.55 20.19 -39.25
CA GLN A 170 -3.65 21.55 -39.78
C GLN A 170 -3.36 21.59 -41.29
N ARG A 171 -2.34 20.88 -41.77
CA ARG A 171 -2.01 20.79 -43.21
C ARG A 171 -3.14 20.12 -43.99
N GLU A 172 -3.66 18.99 -43.52
CA GLU A 172 -4.83 18.29 -44.09
C GLU A 172 -6.02 19.23 -44.24
N ARG A 173 -6.39 19.98 -43.19
CA ARG A 173 -7.46 21.00 -43.26
C ARG A 173 -7.17 22.12 -44.25
N THR A 174 -5.91 22.48 -44.50
CA THR A 174 -5.55 23.46 -45.55
C THR A 174 -5.47 22.87 -46.96
N LEU A 175 -5.29 21.55 -47.10
CA LEU A 175 -5.35 20.86 -48.39
C LEU A 175 -6.80 20.64 -48.79
N ALA A 176 -7.63 20.09 -47.90
CA ALA A 176 -9.07 19.94 -48.11
C ALA A 176 -9.75 21.25 -48.53
N LYS A 177 -9.43 22.37 -47.88
CA LYS A 177 -9.94 23.70 -48.29
C LYS A 177 -9.48 24.14 -49.69
N ARG A 178 -8.25 23.83 -50.09
CA ARG A 178 -7.77 24.11 -51.46
C ARG A 178 -8.40 23.19 -52.49
N GLU A 179 -8.70 21.96 -52.11
CA GLU A 179 -9.45 21.00 -52.94
C GLU A 179 -10.90 21.45 -53.11
N GLU A 180 -11.57 21.91 -52.04
CA GLU A 180 -12.87 22.58 -52.09
C GLU A 180 -12.86 23.82 -52.99
N GLU A 181 -11.85 24.70 -52.84
CA GLU A 181 -11.65 25.88 -53.71
C GLU A 181 -11.42 25.51 -55.18
N LEU A 182 -10.63 24.46 -55.47
CA LEU A 182 -10.39 23.98 -56.83
C LEU A 182 -11.64 23.35 -57.46
N ILE A 183 -12.38 22.51 -56.71
CA ILE A 183 -13.65 21.93 -57.15
C ILE A 183 -14.67 23.04 -57.40
N ARG A 184 -14.73 24.05 -56.52
CA ARG A 184 -15.57 25.23 -56.70
C ARG A 184 -15.23 25.99 -57.98
N LEU A 185 -13.96 26.30 -58.23
CA LEU A 185 -13.52 27.00 -59.45
C LEU A 185 -13.76 26.17 -60.72
N GLN A 186 -13.66 24.85 -60.64
CA GLN A 186 -14.03 23.94 -61.72
C GLN A 186 -15.55 23.99 -61.99
N ASN A 187 -16.38 23.95 -60.96
CA ASN A 187 -17.84 24.04 -61.08
C ASN A 187 -18.30 25.42 -61.60
N GLU A 188 -17.70 26.51 -61.11
CA GLU A 188 -17.96 27.87 -61.61
C GLU A 188 -17.57 27.99 -63.10
N ARG A 189 -16.43 27.39 -63.51
CA ARG A 189 -16.02 27.33 -64.92
C ARG A 189 -16.94 26.47 -65.78
N LEU A 190 -17.39 25.31 -65.29
CA LEU A 190 -18.34 24.44 -66.00
C LEU A 190 -19.69 25.15 -66.18
N SER A 191 -20.22 25.76 -65.12
CA SER A 191 -21.46 26.54 -65.18
C SER A 191 -21.38 27.72 -66.16
N ALA A 192 -20.23 28.40 -66.23
CA ALA A 192 -19.99 29.45 -67.22
C ALA A 192 -19.92 28.92 -68.67
N LEU A 193 -19.40 27.69 -68.88
CA LEU A 193 -19.41 27.04 -70.19
C LEU A 193 -20.82 26.59 -70.58
N GLU A 194 -21.58 25.99 -69.67
CA GLU A 194 -22.99 25.65 -69.89
C GLU A 194 -23.85 26.89 -70.19
N ALA A 195 -23.61 28.01 -69.50
CA ALA A 195 -24.32 29.26 -69.75
C ALA A 195 -24.05 29.76 -71.18
N ARG A 196 -22.78 29.75 -71.61
CA ARG A 196 -22.39 30.09 -72.98
C ARG A 196 -22.92 29.12 -74.03
N GLU A 197 -23.01 27.83 -73.70
CA GLU A 197 -23.64 26.82 -74.57
C GLU A 197 -25.14 27.10 -74.73
N LYS A 198 -25.85 27.41 -73.64
CA LYS A 198 -27.26 27.82 -73.67
C LYS A 198 -27.47 29.12 -74.45
N GLU A 199 -26.54 30.08 -74.37
CA GLU A 199 -26.54 31.28 -75.22
C GLU A 199 -26.33 30.96 -76.71
N LEU A 200 -25.39 30.08 -77.05
CA LEU A 200 -25.13 29.67 -78.44
C LEU A 200 -26.29 28.86 -79.03
N LEU A 201 -26.89 27.96 -78.25
CA LEU A 201 -28.12 27.25 -78.62
C LEU A 201 -29.24 28.26 -78.88
N LYS A 202 -29.49 29.20 -77.96
CA LYS A 202 -30.49 30.25 -78.14
C LYS A 202 -30.23 31.11 -79.39
N ILE A 203 -29.00 31.53 -79.64
CA ILE A 203 -28.63 32.28 -80.86
C ILE A 203 -28.92 31.44 -82.12
N THR A 204 -28.74 30.12 -82.05
CA THR A 204 -29.01 29.19 -83.17
C THR A 204 -30.52 28.99 -83.35
N GLU A 205 -31.30 28.91 -82.27
CA GLU A 205 -32.77 28.88 -82.29
C GLU A 205 -33.35 30.18 -82.83
N ASP A 206 -32.87 31.35 -82.38
CA ASP A 206 -33.22 32.69 -82.88
C ASP A 206 -32.84 32.85 -84.36
N MET A 207 -31.70 32.30 -84.78
CA MET A 207 -31.25 32.31 -86.18
C MET A 207 -32.16 31.45 -87.06
N HIS A 208 -32.44 30.20 -86.67
CA HIS A 208 -33.39 29.36 -87.41
C HIS A 208 -34.83 29.89 -87.34
N ALA A 209 -35.22 30.64 -86.30
CA ALA A 209 -36.50 31.34 -86.25
C ALA A 209 -36.58 32.42 -87.34
N ARG A 210 -35.54 33.28 -87.45
CA ARG A 210 -35.43 34.29 -88.53
C ARG A 210 -35.30 33.66 -89.91
N GLU A 211 -34.62 32.53 -90.04
CA GLU A 211 -34.51 31.79 -91.29
C GLU A 211 -35.89 31.27 -91.74
N ARG A 212 -36.66 30.66 -90.83
CA ARG A 212 -38.05 30.23 -91.09
C ARG A 212 -38.97 31.41 -91.40
N GLU A 213 -38.82 32.54 -90.70
CA GLU A 213 -39.55 33.78 -90.99
C GLU A 213 -39.19 34.33 -92.39
N SER A 214 -37.92 34.33 -92.76
CA SER A 214 -37.45 34.75 -94.09
C SER A 214 -37.88 33.78 -95.21
N ILE A 215 -37.97 32.47 -94.93
CA ILE A 215 -38.56 31.49 -95.84
C ILE A 215 -40.05 31.76 -96.03
N GLN A 216 -40.82 31.99 -94.96
CA GLN A 216 -42.24 32.36 -95.04
C GLN A 216 -42.47 33.70 -95.78
N GLN A 217 -41.56 34.68 -95.61
CA GLN A 217 -41.56 35.90 -96.40
C GLN A 217 -41.26 35.64 -97.89
N HIS A 218 -40.32 34.74 -98.21
CA HIS A 218 -40.06 34.34 -99.59
C HIS A 218 -41.20 33.51 -100.21
N GLU A 219 -41.84 32.61 -99.47
CA GLU A 219 -43.02 31.85 -99.89
C GLU A 219 -44.17 32.80 -100.20
N SER A 220 -44.51 33.73 -99.29
CA SER A 220 -45.55 34.74 -99.54
C SER A 220 -45.24 35.68 -100.71
N PHE A 221 -43.96 35.99 -100.97
CA PHE A 221 -43.53 36.74 -102.15
C PHE A 221 -43.66 35.91 -103.45
N VAL A 222 -43.35 34.62 -103.41
CA VAL A 222 -43.52 33.69 -104.54
C VAL A 222 -45.01 33.49 -104.85
N ASP A 223 -45.87 33.37 -103.84
CA ASP A 223 -47.32 33.31 -104.02
C ASP A 223 -47.88 34.60 -104.61
N LEU A 224 -47.41 35.76 -104.15
CA LEU A 224 -47.73 37.06 -104.76
C LEU A 224 -47.26 37.12 -106.23
N GLN A 225 -46.04 36.65 -106.54
CA GLN A 225 -45.52 36.59 -107.90
C GLN A 225 -46.32 35.63 -108.79
N ASN A 226 -46.78 34.50 -108.24
CA ASN A 226 -47.64 33.54 -108.94
C ASN A 226 -49.05 34.11 -109.16
N THR A 227 -49.58 34.89 -108.22
CA THR A 227 -50.84 35.64 -108.37
C THR A 227 -50.70 36.65 -109.52
N LEU A 228 -49.65 37.48 -109.51
CA LEU A 228 -49.36 38.44 -110.59
C LEU A 228 -49.13 37.77 -111.95
N ARG A 229 -48.52 36.58 -111.99
CA ARG A 229 -48.42 35.76 -113.22
C ARG A 229 -49.77 35.25 -113.69
N SER A 230 -50.65 34.84 -112.77
CA SER A 230 -52.02 34.41 -113.09
C SER A 230 -52.83 35.57 -113.68
N GLU A 231 -52.73 36.76 -113.08
CA GLU A 231 -53.33 37.99 -113.60
C GLU A 231 -52.75 38.38 -114.98
N LEU A 232 -51.42 38.32 -115.16
CA LEU A 232 -50.79 38.58 -116.47
C LEU A 232 -51.22 37.55 -117.53
N ASN A 233 -51.40 36.28 -117.17
CA ASN A 233 -51.92 35.25 -118.08
C ASN A 233 -53.40 35.50 -118.40
N ASN A 234 -54.24 35.87 -117.42
CA ASN A 234 -55.62 36.27 -117.66
C ASN A 234 -55.69 37.48 -118.61
N MET A 235 -54.85 38.50 -118.40
CA MET A 235 -54.71 39.66 -119.29
C MET A 235 -54.18 39.28 -120.68
N ALA A 236 -53.33 38.25 -120.80
CA ALA A 236 -52.88 37.74 -122.09
C ALA A 236 -53.98 36.96 -122.82
N ASP A 237 -54.76 36.14 -122.11
CA ASP A 237 -55.93 35.45 -122.64
C ASP A 237 -57.05 36.42 -123.04
N GLU A 238 -57.27 37.49 -122.28
CA GLU A 238 -58.18 38.58 -122.64
C GLU A 238 -57.68 39.33 -123.88
N ARG A 239 -56.38 39.66 -123.96
CA ARG A 239 -55.77 40.20 -125.18
C ARG A 239 -55.89 39.25 -126.36
N GLN A 240 -55.76 37.93 -126.17
CA GLN A 240 -55.93 36.95 -127.25
C GLN A 240 -57.40 36.84 -127.69
N LYS A 241 -58.36 36.90 -126.76
CA LYS A 241 -59.81 37.00 -127.06
C LYS A 241 -60.14 38.31 -127.79
N LEU A 242 -59.47 39.43 -127.45
CA LEU A 242 -59.61 40.71 -128.14
C LEU A 242 -58.98 40.64 -129.55
N ALA A 243 -57.78 40.09 -129.71
CA ALA A 243 -57.12 39.92 -131.00
C ALA A 243 -57.89 38.98 -131.95
N MET A 244 -58.62 37.98 -131.42
CA MET A 244 -59.57 37.19 -132.22
C MET A 244 -60.77 38.03 -132.70
N LYS A 245 -61.29 38.95 -131.86
CA LYS A 245 -62.33 39.91 -132.28
C LYS A 245 -61.80 40.92 -133.30
N GLU A 246 -60.58 41.43 -133.12
CA GLU A 246 -59.90 42.31 -134.09
C GLU A 246 -59.68 41.61 -135.43
N LYS A 247 -59.26 40.33 -135.46
CA LYS A 247 -59.21 39.57 -136.70
C LYS A 247 -60.57 39.44 -137.38
N SER A 248 -61.62 39.18 -136.61
CA SER A 248 -63.00 39.14 -137.15
C SER A 248 -63.49 40.50 -137.67
N LEU A 249 -63.00 41.61 -137.11
CA LEU A 249 -63.28 42.97 -137.58
C LEU A 249 -62.48 43.30 -138.84
N LEU A 250 -61.18 43.04 -138.85
CA LEU A 250 -60.29 43.24 -140.00
C LEU A 250 -60.72 42.42 -141.23
N GLU A 251 -61.29 41.23 -141.02
CA GLU A 251 -61.84 40.39 -142.09
C GLU A 251 -63.15 40.96 -142.66
N ALA A 252 -63.96 41.66 -141.84
CA ALA A 252 -65.11 42.43 -142.30
C ALA A 252 -64.71 43.75 -142.99
N GLU A 253 -63.71 44.47 -142.47
CA GLU A 253 -63.15 45.68 -143.11
C GLU A 253 -62.57 45.35 -144.49
N LYS A 254 -61.93 44.18 -144.66
CA LYS A 254 -61.41 43.72 -145.96
C LYS A 254 -62.48 43.56 -147.04
N TYR A 255 -63.72 43.26 -146.65
CA TYR A 255 -64.86 43.21 -147.57
C TYR A 255 -65.41 44.60 -147.96
N LEU A 256 -65.18 45.62 -147.14
CA LEU A 256 -65.59 47.01 -147.40
C LEU A 256 -64.52 47.81 -148.15
N ALA A 257 -63.24 47.59 -147.82
CA ALA A 257 -62.10 48.26 -148.46
C ALA A 257 -61.98 47.95 -149.96
N ALA A 258 -62.53 46.82 -150.42
CA ALA A 258 -62.55 46.43 -151.83
C ALA A 258 -63.48 47.28 -152.72
N ALA A 259 -64.26 48.20 -152.16
CA ALA A 259 -65.36 48.88 -152.87
C ALA A 259 -65.32 50.43 -152.86
N LEU A 260 -64.42 51.08 -152.11
CA LEU A 260 -64.64 52.47 -151.67
C LEU A 260 -63.66 53.55 -152.13
N GLU A 261 -62.37 53.28 -152.33
CA GLU A 261 -61.36 54.33 -152.57
C GLU A 261 -60.83 54.39 -154.01
N ALA A 262 -61.75 54.62 -154.96
CA ALA A 262 -61.46 55.35 -156.20
C ALA A 262 -61.49 56.88 -155.99
N SER A 263 -61.19 57.32 -154.76
CA SER A 263 -61.23 58.69 -154.27
C SER A 263 -60.19 58.80 -153.16
N GLY A 264 -59.29 59.79 -153.22
CA GLY A 264 -58.30 60.04 -152.18
C GLY A 264 -58.74 61.12 -151.20
N ILE A 265 -58.19 61.08 -149.97
CA ILE A 265 -58.14 62.16 -148.98
C ILE A 265 -56.91 61.91 -148.08
N GLU A 266 -56.26 62.97 -147.59
CA GLU A 266 -55.03 62.90 -146.80
C GLU A 266 -55.31 62.72 -145.29
N ILE A 267 -54.33 62.18 -144.54
CA ILE A 267 -54.47 61.83 -143.11
C ILE A 267 -53.79 62.87 -142.19
N PRO A 268 -54.34 63.19 -140.98
CA PRO A 268 -53.88 64.28 -140.09
C PRO A 268 -52.71 63.86 -139.15
N VAL A 269 -51.92 64.74 -138.48
CA VAL A 269 -52.20 65.68 -137.34
C VAL A 269 -52.71 64.96 -136.06
N GLU A 270 -52.12 65.07 -134.85
CA GLU A 270 -50.77 65.56 -134.43
C GLU A 270 -50.21 65.01 -133.07
N PRO A 271 -50.76 65.30 -131.85
CA PRO A 271 -49.89 65.63 -130.69
C PRO A 271 -50.00 64.78 -129.39
N SER A 272 -49.13 65.09 -128.42
CA SER A 272 -49.10 64.66 -126.98
C SER A 272 -50.29 65.25 -126.15
N PRO A 273 -50.52 64.98 -124.82
CA PRO A 273 -49.58 65.30 -123.71
C PRO A 273 -49.76 64.55 -122.33
N MET A 274 -49.39 65.23 -121.24
CA MET A 274 -49.11 64.86 -119.83
C MET A 274 -50.29 64.52 -118.87
N ALA A 275 -50.06 63.57 -117.94
CA ALA A 275 -50.34 63.60 -116.46
C ALA A 275 -51.80 63.80 -115.92
N PRO A 276 -52.11 63.91 -114.58
CA PRO A 276 -51.34 63.60 -113.34
C PRO A 276 -51.98 62.58 -112.30
N PRO A 277 -52.57 62.89 -111.09
CA PRO A 277 -52.28 62.17 -109.80
C PRO A 277 -53.54 61.66 -108.98
N PRO A 278 -53.60 61.64 -107.60
CA PRO A 278 -53.11 60.71 -106.54
C PRO A 278 -54.27 60.20 -105.61
N PRO A 279 -54.28 60.18 -104.23
CA PRO A 279 -53.40 59.71 -103.10
C PRO A 279 -54.15 58.66 -102.18
N PRO A 280 -53.96 58.49 -100.82
CA PRO A 280 -52.85 58.61 -99.82
C PRO A 280 -52.53 57.20 -99.19
N PRO A 281 -52.61 56.88 -97.85
CA PRO A 281 -52.00 57.35 -96.56
C PRO A 281 -50.96 56.30 -95.99
N MET A 282 -50.61 56.00 -94.70
CA MET A 282 -50.88 56.46 -93.29
C MET A 282 -49.69 56.07 -92.31
N GLU A 283 -49.89 55.91 -90.98
CA GLU A 283 -48.86 55.72 -89.89
C GLU A 283 -49.39 54.86 -88.68
N PRO A 284 -48.81 54.77 -87.41
CA PRO A 284 -47.49 55.20 -86.81
C PRO A 284 -46.78 54.35 -85.67
N ARG A 285 -45.44 54.52 -85.52
CA ARG A 285 -44.55 54.67 -84.28
C ARG A 285 -43.92 53.51 -83.39
N PRO A 286 -42.71 53.74 -82.72
CA PRO A 286 -41.93 52.87 -81.75
C PRO A 286 -41.64 53.59 -80.37
N PRO A 287 -40.51 53.50 -79.56
CA PRO A 287 -39.38 52.55 -79.23
C PRO A 287 -39.37 52.17 -77.69
N PRO A 288 -38.33 52.13 -76.76
CA PRO A 288 -36.82 52.15 -76.70
C PRO A 288 -36.13 51.06 -75.75
N ALA A 289 -35.03 51.35 -74.98
CA ALA A 289 -34.21 50.39 -74.14
C ALA A 289 -33.66 50.88 -72.72
N PRO A 290 -32.40 50.65 -72.19
CA PRO A 290 -32.10 49.90 -70.92
C PRO A 290 -31.23 50.57 -69.78
N THR A 291 -31.13 50.02 -68.53
CA THR A 291 -29.98 50.23 -67.54
C THR A 291 -29.97 49.46 -66.17
N VAL A 292 -28.78 48.95 -65.75
CA VAL A 292 -27.98 49.01 -64.46
C VAL A 292 -28.51 48.62 -63.02
N VAL A 293 -27.65 47.87 -62.27
CA VAL A 293 -27.82 47.15 -60.96
C VAL A 293 -27.36 47.88 -59.67
N PRO A 294 -28.06 47.66 -58.52
CA PRO A 294 -27.45 47.61 -57.15
C PRO A 294 -28.01 46.49 -56.19
N PRO A 295 -27.33 46.09 -55.06
CA PRO A 295 -27.73 44.92 -54.23
C PRO A 295 -27.89 45.17 -52.66
N PRO A 296 -27.38 44.37 -51.67
CA PRO A 296 -28.13 43.95 -50.44
C PRO A 296 -27.41 44.39 -49.11
N PRO A 297 -27.40 43.71 -47.91
CA PRO A 297 -28.10 42.52 -47.34
C PRO A 297 -28.53 42.59 -45.83
N ALA A 298 -28.85 41.42 -45.23
CA ALA A 298 -28.61 41.01 -43.80
C ALA A 298 -29.53 41.49 -42.63
N ALA A 299 -29.60 40.84 -41.44
CA ALA A 299 -29.40 39.41 -41.07
C ALA A 299 -30.07 38.97 -39.71
N PRO A 300 -29.39 38.76 -38.55
CA PRO A 300 -29.46 37.46 -37.84
C PRO A 300 -29.77 37.51 -36.32
N LYS A 301 -29.89 36.32 -35.69
CA LYS A 301 -29.59 35.90 -34.28
C LYS A 301 -30.08 34.45 -34.08
N LYS A 302 -29.56 33.55 -33.22
CA LYS A 302 -28.31 33.31 -32.43
C LYS A 302 -28.36 31.78 -32.06
N HIS A 303 -27.31 31.01 -31.69
CA HIS A 303 -26.43 31.07 -30.50
C HIS A 303 -27.21 31.12 -29.16
N GLU A 304 -26.90 30.41 -28.07
CA GLU A 304 -25.93 29.35 -27.70
C GLU A 304 -26.73 28.19 -27.01
N VAL A 305 -26.36 26.90 -26.85
CA VAL A 305 -25.27 26.22 -26.08
C VAL A 305 -24.98 26.76 -24.66
N PRO A 306 -24.43 25.97 -23.69
CA PRO A 306 -24.34 24.50 -23.52
C PRO A 306 -24.69 24.10 -22.05
N PHE A 307 -23.85 23.25 -21.41
CA PHE A 307 -23.77 22.87 -19.98
C PHE A 307 -24.83 21.89 -19.43
N ASP A 308 -24.54 21.06 -18.41
CA ASP A 308 -23.40 20.17 -18.07
C ASP A 308 -23.68 19.63 -16.65
N GLU A 309 -23.55 18.31 -16.42
CA GLU A 309 -23.26 17.65 -15.13
C GLU A 309 -23.24 16.13 -15.43
N ALA A 310 -22.20 15.32 -15.20
CA ALA A 310 -21.14 15.24 -14.18
C ALA A 310 -21.55 14.53 -12.88
N SER A 311 -20.55 13.89 -12.26
CA SER A 311 -20.55 13.26 -10.93
C SER A 311 -21.04 11.79 -10.79
N LEU A 312 -20.12 10.96 -10.27
CA LEU A 312 -20.21 10.01 -9.15
C LEU A 312 -21.59 9.44 -8.75
N GLY A 313 -21.75 8.16 -8.36
CA GLY A 313 -20.76 7.14 -8.01
C GLY A 313 -21.09 6.52 -6.63
N GLU A 314 -21.34 5.22 -6.56
CA GLU A 314 -21.83 4.54 -5.34
C GLU A 314 -20.84 3.50 -4.78
N GLU A 315 -20.59 3.58 -3.47
CA GLU A 315 -19.97 2.50 -2.67
C GLU A 315 -21.07 1.65 -1.99
N VAL A 316 -20.80 0.37 -1.73
CA VAL A 316 -21.71 -0.50 -0.96
C VAL A 316 -20.99 -1.25 0.17
N GLU A 317 -21.65 -1.20 1.31
CA GLU A 317 -21.55 -1.95 2.57
C GLU A 317 -21.11 -3.43 2.51
N SER A 318 -20.82 -4.12 3.63
CA SER A 318 -20.20 -3.74 4.92
C SER A 318 -19.93 -5.03 5.72
N LYS A 319 -18.80 -5.11 6.43
CA LYS A 319 -18.54 -6.08 7.53
C LYS A 319 -17.52 -5.51 8.51
N PRO A 320 -17.60 -5.82 9.82
CA PRO A 320 -16.59 -5.42 10.78
C PRO A 320 -15.31 -6.23 10.55
N LYS A 321 -14.28 -5.61 9.97
CA LYS A 321 -12.96 -6.22 9.79
C LYS A 321 -12.31 -6.39 11.17
N ALA A 322 -11.97 -7.63 11.53
CA ALA A 322 -11.29 -7.94 12.78
C ALA A 322 -9.97 -7.15 12.91
N THR A 323 -9.71 -6.60 14.08
CA THR A 323 -8.51 -5.79 14.27
C THR A 323 -7.25 -6.66 14.40
N LYS A 324 -6.09 -6.15 13.96
CA LYS A 324 -4.80 -6.85 14.12
C LYS A 324 -4.51 -7.25 15.57
N ALA A 325 -4.92 -6.43 16.54
CA ALA A 325 -4.77 -6.71 17.96
C ALA A 325 -5.65 -7.90 18.39
N GLU A 326 -6.93 -7.89 18.02
CA GLU A 326 -7.87 -8.98 18.31
C GLU A 326 -7.41 -10.31 17.69
N ALA A 327 -6.95 -10.28 16.43
CA ALA A 327 -6.41 -11.47 15.77
C ALA A 327 -5.17 -12.04 16.49
N LEU A 328 -4.27 -11.17 16.97
CA LEU A 328 -3.09 -11.56 17.74
C LEU A 328 -3.47 -12.16 19.10
N ASP A 329 -4.42 -11.56 19.81
CA ASP A 329 -4.92 -12.07 21.09
C ASP A 329 -5.54 -13.47 20.95
N ARG A 330 -6.42 -13.68 19.97
CA ARG A 330 -7.06 -14.99 19.76
C ARG A 330 -6.07 -16.05 19.30
N MET A 331 -5.14 -15.71 18.40
CA MET A 331 -4.05 -16.62 18.00
C MET A 331 -3.14 -17.00 19.18
N THR A 332 -2.89 -16.07 20.12
CA THR A 332 -2.04 -16.33 21.29
C THR A 332 -2.73 -17.33 22.23
N ARG A 333 -4.03 -17.14 22.51
CA ARG A 333 -4.85 -18.11 23.27
C ARG A 333 -4.92 -19.49 22.61
N ALA A 334 -5.06 -19.53 21.28
CA ALA A 334 -5.04 -20.78 20.52
C ALA A 334 -3.68 -21.51 20.64
N LEU A 335 -2.57 -20.78 20.55
CA LEU A 335 -1.21 -21.32 20.73
C LEU A 335 -0.96 -21.85 22.14
N GLU A 336 -1.36 -21.13 23.19
CA GLU A 336 -1.23 -21.57 24.58
C GLU A 336 -2.07 -22.82 24.87
N THR A 337 -3.32 -22.84 24.39
CA THR A 337 -4.23 -23.97 24.56
C THR A 337 -3.73 -25.20 23.80
N ALA A 338 -3.22 -25.04 22.57
CA ALA A 338 -2.61 -26.11 21.80
C ALA A 338 -1.32 -26.65 22.45
N LYS A 339 -0.49 -25.77 23.04
CA LYS A 339 0.68 -26.18 23.83
C LYS A 339 0.25 -26.99 25.06
N LYS A 340 -0.73 -26.52 25.82
CA LYS A 340 -1.27 -27.22 26.99
C LYS A 340 -1.83 -28.60 26.61
N ALA A 341 -2.55 -28.71 25.50
CA ALA A 341 -3.05 -29.97 24.98
C ALA A 341 -1.93 -30.93 24.53
N ARG A 342 -0.89 -30.43 23.87
CA ARG A 342 0.32 -31.20 23.52
C ARG A 342 1.02 -31.74 24.78
N ASP A 343 1.16 -30.90 25.79
CA ASP A 343 1.87 -31.23 27.03
C ASP A 343 1.03 -32.20 27.91
N GLN A 344 -0.28 -32.30 27.66
CA GLN A 344 -1.19 -33.35 28.11
C GLN A 344 -1.22 -34.61 27.22
N GLY A 345 -0.34 -34.71 26.21
CA GLY A 345 -0.23 -35.87 25.32
C GLY A 345 -1.30 -35.98 24.22
N ARG A 346 -2.15 -34.95 24.01
CA ARG A 346 -3.17 -34.96 22.94
C ARG A 346 -2.52 -34.89 21.55
N ASN A 347 -3.14 -35.54 20.57
CA ASN A 347 -2.67 -35.52 19.18
C ASN A 347 -2.95 -34.17 18.48
N VAL A 348 -2.11 -33.16 18.74
CA VAL A 348 -2.19 -31.83 18.13
C VAL A 348 -1.62 -31.77 16.70
N SER A 349 -1.87 -32.78 15.87
CA SER A 349 -1.33 -32.83 14.49
C SER A 349 -2.15 -32.00 13.51
N GLU A 350 -3.48 -32.13 13.51
CA GLU A 350 -4.37 -31.29 12.69
C GLU A 350 -4.38 -29.84 13.18
N ILE A 351 -4.46 -29.64 14.50
CA ILE A 351 -4.30 -28.35 15.19
C ILE A 351 -3.00 -27.62 14.79
N ARG A 352 -1.90 -28.35 14.50
CA ARG A 352 -0.66 -27.74 13.99
C ARG A 352 -0.72 -27.34 12.52
N LYS A 353 -1.60 -27.94 11.71
CA LYS A 353 -1.90 -27.49 10.33
C LYS A 353 -2.77 -26.23 10.36
N THR A 354 -3.86 -26.22 11.12
CA THR A 354 -4.73 -25.04 11.26
C THR A 354 -3.99 -23.87 11.90
N LEU A 355 -3.13 -24.07 12.91
CA LEU A 355 -2.24 -23.02 13.44
C LEU A 355 -1.30 -22.44 12.37
N LYS A 356 -0.76 -23.28 11.47
CA LYS A 356 0.10 -22.81 10.37
C LYS A 356 -0.68 -21.99 9.34
N LEU A 357 -1.94 -22.37 9.05
CA LEU A 357 -2.83 -21.61 8.18
C LEU A 357 -3.27 -20.28 8.82
N ALA A 358 -3.64 -20.28 10.10
CA ALA A 358 -3.99 -19.07 10.85
C ALA A 358 -2.85 -18.05 10.86
N ARG A 359 -1.62 -18.53 11.07
CA ARG A 359 -0.40 -17.71 10.98
C ARG A 359 -0.19 -17.16 9.57
N GLY A 360 -0.37 -17.97 8.53
CA GLY A 360 -0.26 -17.50 7.14
C GLY A 360 -1.29 -16.41 6.80
N ALA A 361 -2.54 -16.55 7.25
CA ALA A 361 -3.56 -15.52 7.10
C ALA A 361 -3.20 -14.21 7.82
N PHE A 362 -2.71 -14.30 9.06
CA PHE A 362 -2.26 -13.13 9.84
C PHE A 362 -1.04 -12.43 9.21
N GLU A 363 -0.07 -13.19 8.71
CA GLU A 363 1.10 -12.66 8.00
C GLU A 363 0.73 -12.03 6.64
N ALA A 364 -0.35 -12.49 6.00
CA ALA A 364 -0.94 -11.90 4.80
C ALA A 364 -1.88 -10.69 5.08
N GLY A 365 -2.17 -10.37 6.34
CA GLY A 365 -3.09 -9.29 6.75
C GLY A 365 -4.58 -9.65 6.71
N ASP A 366 -4.93 -10.92 6.44
CA ASP A 366 -6.30 -11.46 6.50
C ASP A 366 -6.66 -11.79 7.96
N TYR A 367 -6.87 -10.73 8.75
CA TYR A 367 -7.14 -10.84 10.19
C TYR A 367 -8.48 -11.52 10.49
N ASP A 368 -9.49 -11.37 9.62
CA ASP A 368 -10.81 -12.01 9.77
C ASP A 368 -10.69 -13.54 9.69
N ASN A 369 -9.96 -14.06 8.71
CA ASN A 369 -9.74 -15.49 8.55
C ASN A 369 -8.75 -16.04 9.59
N ALA A 370 -7.76 -15.24 10.02
CA ALA A 370 -6.87 -15.58 11.13
C ALA A 370 -7.64 -15.75 12.46
N VAL A 371 -8.57 -14.84 12.76
CA VAL A 371 -9.51 -14.96 13.90
C VAL A 371 -10.36 -16.22 13.76
N ARG A 372 -11.00 -16.43 12.60
CA ARG A 372 -11.88 -17.58 12.36
C ARG A 372 -11.14 -18.91 12.56
N LEU A 373 -9.89 -19.02 12.09
CA LEU A 373 -9.05 -20.21 12.27
C LEU A 373 -8.59 -20.38 13.72
N ALA A 374 -8.31 -19.28 14.45
CA ALA A 374 -7.99 -19.34 15.87
C ALA A 374 -9.18 -19.81 16.74
N ASP A 375 -10.38 -19.32 16.44
CA ASP A 375 -11.63 -19.77 17.08
C ASP A 375 -11.91 -21.26 16.78
N GLU A 376 -11.64 -21.70 15.54
CA GLU A 376 -11.77 -23.09 15.10
C GLU A 376 -10.84 -24.03 15.91
N ILE A 377 -9.58 -23.63 16.12
CA ILE A 377 -8.61 -24.36 16.97
C ILE A 377 -9.06 -24.41 18.44
N LEU A 378 -9.54 -23.29 18.99
CA LEU A 378 -10.04 -23.25 20.37
C LEU A 378 -11.24 -24.19 20.54
N ARG A 379 -12.17 -24.17 19.59
CA ARG A 379 -13.35 -25.04 19.57
C ARG A 379 -12.99 -26.53 19.45
N GLU A 380 -12.03 -26.91 18.61
CA GLU A 380 -11.53 -28.29 18.54
C GLU A 380 -10.92 -28.76 19.87
N LEU A 381 -10.20 -27.87 20.56
CA LEU A 381 -9.51 -28.17 21.82
C LEU A 381 -10.47 -28.27 23.01
N GLU A 382 -11.52 -27.45 23.04
CA GLU A 382 -12.56 -27.45 24.07
C GLU A 382 -13.61 -28.56 23.87
N ALA A 383 -13.97 -28.87 22.62
CA ALA A 383 -15.02 -29.87 22.32
C ALA A 383 -14.62 -31.31 22.66
N VAL A 384 -13.33 -31.60 22.85
CA VAL A 384 -12.84 -32.89 23.34
C VAL A 384 -12.68 -32.81 24.87
N PRO A 385 -13.57 -33.42 25.68
CA PRO A 385 -13.43 -33.41 27.13
C PRO A 385 -12.17 -34.15 27.57
N LEU A 386 -11.64 -33.76 28.74
CA LEU A 386 -10.49 -34.44 29.35
C LEU A 386 -10.91 -35.83 29.87
N PRO A 387 -10.20 -36.92 29.50
CA PRO A 387 -10.22 -38.11 30.34
C PRO A 387 -9.65 -37.74 31.71
N LYS A 388 -10.27 -38.27 32.78
CA LYS A 388 -9.84 -38.08 34.17
C LYS A 388 -8.81 -39.11 34.58
#